data_AF-A0A8R2B503-F1
#
_entry.id   AF-A0A8R2B503-F1
#
_cell.length_a   1.000
_cell.length_b   1.000
_cell.length_c   1.000
_cell.angle_alpha   90.00
_cell.angle_beta   90.00
_cell.angle_gamma   90.00
#
_symmetry.space_group_name_H-M   'P 1'
#
loop_
_entity.id
_entity.type
_entity.pdbx_description
1 polymer ?
#
loop_
_entity_poly.entity_id
_entity_poly.type
_entity_poly.pdbx_seq_one_letter_code
_entity_poly.pdbx_strand_id
1 'polypeptide(L)'
;MASSSSSSPLEDLETQLEMFVENVRQIRIIVADFQPQGQTVLNQKIQNAVTGLQEINKLKSNVQDIHVPLEVFEYIDRGRNPQLYTKDCIEKALHKNEQVKGKIDALKKFKANVLTDLGQTFPNELNKYRALRSNCYGGPNSQQQQQSLLGGSSLSIQQQQQQLNNASSIVSSASSCLTNSQQQSNSPNITSLLGCDGISTVSVGSNSNNIGGPPGT
;
A
#
# COMPACT_ATOMS: atom_id res chain seq x y z
N MET A 1 30.97 -20.02 -10.20
CA MET A 1 30.49 -20.87 -9.10
C MET A 1 29.01 -20.61 -8.95
N ALA A 2 28.17 -21.59 -9.31
CA ALA A 2 26.71 -21.46 -9.25
C ALA A 2 26.26 -21.50 -7.78
N SER A 3 25.53 -20.48 -7.35
CA SER A 3 24.83 -20.45 -6.07
C SER A 3 23.76 -21.53 -6.08
N SER A 4 23.91 -22.54 -5.24
CA SER A 4 22.90 -23.56 -4.95
C SER A 4 21.66 -22.88 -4.39
N SER A 5 20.64 -22.70 -5.23
CA SER A 5 19.30 -22.24 -4.85
C SER A 5 18.64 -23.32 -4.00
N SER A 6 18.66 -23.16 -2.68
CA SER A 6 17.62 -23.77 -1.86
C SER A 6 16.31 -23.15 -2.33
N SER A 7 15.34 -23.98 -2.74
CA SER A 7 14.01 -23.49 -3.09
C SER A 7 13.47 -22.70 -1.90
N SER A 8 12.88 -21.55 -2.18
CA SER A 8 12.30 -20.76 -1.08
C SER A 8 11.11 -21.53 -0.50
N PRO A 9 10.82 -21.43 0.81
CA PRO A 9 9.63 -22.04 1.40
C PRO A 9 8.31 -21.69 0.69
N LEU A 10 8.28 -20.53 0.04
CA LEU A 10 7.17 -20.07 -0.80
C LEU A 10 7.09 -20.83 -2.13
N GLU A 11 8.23 -21.10 -2.77
CA GLU A 11 8.33 -21.83 -4.03
C GLU A 11 7.88 -23.29 -3.85
N ASP A 12 8.24 -23.92 -2.72
CA ASP A 12 7.75 -25.25 -2.37
C ASP A 12 6.23 -25.27 -2.17
N LEU A 13 5.69 -24.26 -1.46
CA LEU A 13 4.25 -24.11 -1.24
C LEU A 13 3.50 -23.84 -2.56
N GLU A 14 4.02 -22.96 -3.40
CA GLU A 14 3.49 -22.64 -4.72
C GLU A 14 3.44 -23.90 -5.60
N THR A 15 4.53 -24.65 -5.67
CA THR A 15 4.60 -25.91 -6.44
C THR A 15 3.54 -26.91 -5.97
N GLN A 16 3.37 -27.08 -4.65
CA GLN A 16 2.33 -27.97 -4.11
C GLN A 16 0.91 -27.48 -4.42
N LEU A 17 0.67 -26.17 -4.36
CA LEU A 17 -0.63 -25.59 -4.71
C LEU A 17 -0.95 -25.77 -6.20
N GLU A 18 0.01 -25.55 -7.09
CA GLU A 18 -0.15 -25.77 -8.52
C GLU A 18 -0.48 -27.24 -8.84
N MET A 19 0.27 -28.17 -8.26
CA MET A 19 0.00 -29.61 -8.40
C MET A 19 -1.40 -29.99 -7.89
N PHE A 20 -1.83 -29.42 -6.77
CA PHE A 20 -3.15 -29.67 -6.21
C PHE A 20 -4.27 -29.12 -7.10
N VAL A 21 -4.15 -27.88 -7.57
CA VAL A 21 -5.12 -27.25 -8.50
C VAL A 21 -5.22 -28.04 -9.79
N GLU A 22 -4.09 -28.49 -10.33
CA GLU A 22 -4.05 -29.32 -11.54
C GLU A 22 -4.71 -30.69 -11.31
N ASN A 23 -4.50 -31.33 -10.16
CA ASN A 23 -5.18 -32.56 -9.80
C ASN A 23 -6.71 -32.37 -9.73
N VAL A 24 -7.18 -31.26 -9.15
CA VAL A 24 -8.61 -30.90 -9.11
C VAL A 24 -9.17 -30.64 -10.51
N ARG A 25 -8.41 -29.98 -11.39
CA ARG A 25 -8.78 -29.78 -12.80
C ARG A 25 -8.97 -31.12 -13.53
N GLN A 26 -8.05 -32.06 -13.33
CA GLN A 26 -8.14 -33.40 -13.92
C GLN A 26 -9.35 -34.20 -13.41
N ILE A 27 -9.65 -34.12 -12.10
CA ILE A 27 -10.90 -34.69 -11.55
C ILE A 27 -12.12 -34.12 -12.27
N ARG A 28 -12.18 -32.78 -12.42
CA ARG A 28 -13.29 -32.12 -13.12
C ARG A 28 -13.47 -32.66 -14.55
N ILE A 29 -12.39 -32.89 -15.28
CA ILE A 29 -12.44 -33.42 -16.65
C ILE A 29 -12.99 -34.85 -16.66
N ILE A 30 -12.48 -35.73 -15.79
CA ILE A 30 -12.93 -37.12 -15.71
C ILE A 30 -14.41 -37.20 -15.32
N VAL A 31 -14.85 -36.33 -14.41
CA VAL A 31 -16.26 -36.29 -13.97
C VAL A 31 -17.18 -35.70 -15.05
N ALA A 32 -16.71 -34.74 -15.84
CA ALA A 32 -17.50 -34.13 -16.91
C ALA A 32 -17.81 -35.11 -18.06
N ASP A 33 -16.92 -36.06 -18.34
CA ASP A 33 -17.11 -37.12 -19.34
C ASP A 33 -16.78 -38.49 -18.75
N PHE A 34 -17.59 -38.89 -17.77
CA PHE A 34 -17.32 -40.11 -17.00
C PHE A 34 -17.61 -41.37 -17.81
N GLN A 35 -16.60 -42.22 -17.92
CA GLN A 35 -16.72 -43.58 -18.46
C GLN A 35 -16.39 -44.61 -17.37
N PRO A 36 -17.05 -45.79 -17.33
CA PRO A 36 -16.83 -46.80 -16.29
C PRO A 36 -15.36 -47.25 -16.14
N GLN A 37 -14.61 -47.26 -17.25
CA GLN A 37 -13.18 -47.60 -17.26
C GLN A 37 -12.30 -46.57 -16.51
N GLY A 38 -12.78 -45.33 -16.38
CA GLY A 38 -12.10 -44.24 -15.68
C GLY A 38 -12.27 -44.25 -14.16
N GLN A 39 -13.11 -45.14 -13.59
CA GLN A 39 -13.40 -45.17 -12.16
C GLN A 39 -12.15 -45.33 -11.28
N THR A 40 -11.23 -46.21 -11.68
CA THR A 40 -9.98 -46.43 -10.94
C THR A 40 -9.11 -45.18 -10.93
N VAL A 41 -9.01 -44.49 -12.07
CA VAL A 41 -8.23 -43.24 -12.19
C VAL A 41 -8.86 -42.12 -11.38
N LEU A 42 -10.19 -42.00 -11.40
CA LEU A 42 -10.92 -41.04 -10.58
C LEU A 42 -10.64 -41.26 -9.08
N ASN A 43 -10.71 -42.51 -8.60
CA ASN A 43 -10.43 -42.84 -7.20
C ASN A 43 -8.99 -42.47 -6.82
N GLN A 44 -8.01 -42.75 -7.69
CA GLN A 44 -6.62 -42.33 -7.47
C GLN A 44 -6.48 -40.81 -7.40
N LYS A 45 -7.14 -40.07 -8.30
CA LYS A 45 -7.10 -38.60 -8.28
C LYS A 45 -7.75 -38.00 -7.02
N ILE A 46 -8.84 -38.59 -6.54
CA ILE A 46 -9.47 -38.20 -5.27
C ILE A 46 -8.52 -38.45 -4.09
N GLN A 47 -7.88 -39.63 -4.04
CA GLN A 47 -6.88 -39.92 -3.01
C GLN A 47 -5.70 -38.94 -3.06
N ASN A 48 -5.21 -38.61 -4.26
CA ASN A 48 -4.17 -37.61 -4.46
C ASN A 48 -4.60 -36.21 -4.01
N ALA A 49 -5.89 -35.86 -4.12
CA ALA A 49 -6.40 -34.59 -3.59
C ALA A 49 -6.33 -34.55 -2.06
N VAL A 50 -6.68 -35.66 -1.39
CA VAL A 50 -6.55 -35.79 0.07
C VAL A 50 -5.09 -35.68 0.49
N THR A 51 -4.19 -36.42 -0.16
CA THR A 51 -2.75 -36.34 0.12
C THR A 51 -2.20 -34.94 -0.16
N GLY A 52 -2.61 -34.30 -1.27
CA GLY A 52 -2.19 -32.94 -1.61
C GLY A 52 -2.57 -31.91 -0.54
N LEU A 53 -3.80 -31.99 0.01
CA LEU A 53 -4.21 -31.14 1.14
C LEU A 53 -3.37 -31.39 2.40
N GLN A 54 -2.99 -32.64 2.67
CA GLN A 54 -2.10 -32.98 3.79
C GLN A 54 -0.70 -32.39 3.60
N GLU A 55 -0.13 -32.48 2.40
CA GLU A 55 1.18 -31.88 2.09
C GLU A 55 1.15 -30.36 2.19
N ILE A 56 0.13 -29.69 1.65
CA ILE A 56 -0.06 -28.24 1.80
C ILE A 56 -0.11 -27.85 3.29
N ASN A 57 -0.83 -28.61 4.12
CA ASN A 57 -0.92 -28.33 5.54
C ASN A 57 0.41 -28.52 6.28
N LYS A 58 1.26 -29.47 5.86
CA LYS A 58 2.63 -29.63 6.42
C LYS A 58 3.51 -28.44 6.10
N LEU A 59 3.36 -27.83 4.93
CA LEU A 59 4.14 -26.65 4.53
C LEU A 59 3.75 -25.37 5.28
N LYS A 60 2.59 -25.35 5.96
CA LYS A 60 2.11 -24.19 6.73
C LYS A 60 3.15 -23.66 7.73
N SER A 61 3.86 -24.54 8.43
CA SER A 61 4.88 -24.12 9.41
C SER A 61 6.07 -23.40 8.77
N ASN A 62 6.33 -23.64 7.48
CA ASN A 62 7.46 -23.06 6.77
C ASN A 62 7.19 -21.62 6.30
N VAL A 63 5.93 -21.16 6.34
CA VAL A 63 5.50 -19.83 5.89
C VAL A 63 4.84 -19.00 7.00
N GLN A 64 4.92 -19.46 8.25
CA GLN A 64 4.23 -18.84 9.39
C GLN A 64 4.66 -17.39 9.67
N ASP A 65 5.89 -17.02 9.30
CA ASP A 65 6.45 -15.69 9.55
C ASP A 65 5.95 -14.65 8.52
N ILE A 66 5.22 -15.10 7.50
CA ILE A 66 4.67 -14.25 6.44
C ILE A 66 3.27 -13.80 6.84
N HIS A 67 3.14 -12.51 7.13
CA HIS A 67 1.85 -11.89 7.44
C HIS A 67 1.23 -11.26 6.20
N VAL A 68 0.01 -11.69 5.87
CA VAL A 68 -0.80 -11.12 4.77
C VAL A 68 -1.82 -10.15 5.38
N PRO A 69 -1.82 -8.86 4.99
CA PRO A 69 -2.84 -7.92 5.42
C PRO A 69 -4.25 -8.36 4.99
N LEU A 70 -5.23 -8.26 5.88
CA LEU A 70 -6.60 -8.73 5.62
C LEU A 70 -7.26 -7.96 4.47
N GLU A 71 -6.88 -6.71 4.28
CA GLU A 71 -7.37 -5.84 3.20
C GLU A 71 -7.03 -6.40 1.81
N VAL A 72 -5.96 -7.20 1.69
CA VAL A 72 -5.59 -7.84 0.41
C VAL A 72 -6.64 -8.87 -0.01
N PHE A 73 -7.33 -9.53 0.93
CA PHE A 73 -8.37 -10.50 0.60
C PHE A 73 -9.54 -9.87 -0.16
N GLU A 74 -9.89 -8.61 0.11
CA GLU A 74 -10.93 -7.90 -0.65
C GLU A 74 -10.55 -7.72 -2.14
N TYR A 75 -9.25 -7.61 -2.46
CA TYR A 75 -8.79 -7.56 -3.84
C TYR A 75 -8.92 -8.93 -4.49
N ILE A 76 -8.48 -9.99 -3.81
CA ILE A 76 -8.53 -11.38 -4.30
C ILE A 76 -9.97 -11.84 -4.54
N ASP A 77 -10.86 -11.66 -3.56
CA ASP A 77 -12.27 -12.12 -3.65
C ASP A 77 -13.04 -11.45 -4.78
N ARG A 78 -12.64 -10.22 -5.14
CA ARG A 78 -13.21 -9.47 -6.29
C ARG A 78 -12.49 -9.74 -7.62
N GLY A 79 -11.51 -10.66 -7.64
CA GLY A 79 -10.70 -10.95 -8.82
C GLY A 79 -9.79 -9.80 -9.27
N ARG A 80 -9.49 -8.85 -8.37
CA ARG A 80 -8.54 -7.75 -8.64
C ARG A 80 -7.12 -8.18 -8.30
N ASN A 81 -6.14 -7.59 -9.00
CA ASN A 81 -4.74 -7.83 -8.72
C ASN A 81 -4.38 -7.35 -7.29
N PRO A 82 -3.87 -8.22 -6.39
CA PRO A 82 -3.50 -7.84 -5.03
C PRO A 82 -2.35 -6.81 -4.98
N GLN A 83 -1.54 -6.67 -6.03
CA GLN A 83 -0.50 -5.63 -6.10
C GLN A 83 -1.07 -4.20 -6.11
N LEU A 84 -2.35 -4.03 -6.46
CA LEU A 84 -3.03 -2.74 -6.35
C LEU A 84 -3.14 -2.27 -4.90
N TYR A 85 -3.26 -3.18 -3.93
CA TYR A 85 -3.22 -2.81 -2.52
C TYR A 85 -1.87 -2.18 -2.14
N THR A 86 -0.78 -2.81 -2.56
CA THR A 86 0.58 -2.29 -2.32
C THR A 86 0.74 -0.89 -2.92
N LYS A 87 0.28 -0.70 -4.16
CA LYS A 87 0.25 0.60 -4.82
C LYS A 87 -0.54 1.63 -4.02
N ASP A 88 -1.78 1.32 -3.65
CA ASP A 88 -2.66 2.23 -2.90
C ASP A 88 -2.04 2.62 -1.55
N CYS A 89 -1.38 1.69 -0.88
CA CYS A 89 -0.67 1.95 0.39
C CYS A 89 0.49 2.94 0.20
N ILE A 90 1.31 2.74 -0.84
CA ILE A 90 2.42 3.65 -1.16
C ILE A 90 1.89 5.04 -1.52
N GLU A 91 0.84 5.13 -2.34
CA GLU A 91 0.23 6.41 -2.72
C GLU A 91 -0.39 7.14 -1.52
N LYS A 92 -1.10 6.42 -0.64
CA LYS A 92 -1.64 6.97 0.61
C LYS A 92 -0.52 7.47 1.53
N ALA A 93 0.59 6.75 1.63
CA ALA A 93 1.74 7.17 2.44
C ALA A 93 2.40 8.42 1.87
N LEU A 94 2.60 8.49 0.55
CA LEU A 94 3.12 9.65 -0.15
C LEU A 94 2.25 10.89 0.13
N HIS A 95 0.94 10.78 -0.09
CA HIS A 95 0.01 11.89 0.12
C HIS A 95 0.01 12.38 1.58
N LYS A 96 0.04 11.44 2.55
CA LYS A 96 0.15 11.79 3.97
C LYS A 96 1.47 12.50 4.30
N ASN A 97 2.58 12.07 3.72
CA ASN A 97 3.88 12.72 3.91
C ASN A 97 3.90 14.16 3.38
N GLU A 98 3.37 14.38 2.18
CA GLU A 98 3.26 15.72 1.60
C GLU A 98 2.35 16.62 2.43
N GLN A 99 1.22 16.09 2.90
CA GLN A 99 0.31 16.82 3.77
C GLN A 99 0.98 17.20 5.11
N VAL A 100 1.71 16.28 5.73
CA VAL A 100 2.44 16.55 6.99
C VAL A 100 3.55 17.58 6.76
N LYS A 101 4.28 17.50 5.65
CA LYS A 101 5.29 18.50 5.27
C LYS A 101 4.66 19.88 5.13
N GLY A 102 3.52 19.99 4.44
CA GLY A 102 2.78 21.25 4.31
C GLY A 102 2.36 21.83 5.68
N LYS A 103 1.89 20.97 6.61
CA LYS A 103 1.57 21.38 7.99
C LYS A 103 2.79 21.87 8.75
N ILE A 104 3.93 21.20 8.62
CA ILE A 104 5.20 21.60 9.24
C ILE A 104 5.64 22.96 8.72
N ASP A 105 5.58 23.17 7.41
CA ASP A 105 6.02 24.42 6.79
C ASP A 105 5.09 25.59 7.15
N ALA A 106 3.78 25.34 7.20
CA ALA A 106 2.80 26.31 7.68
C ALA A 106 3.07 26.69 9.15
N LEU A 107 3.33 25.71 10.03
CA LEU A 107 3.63 25.95 11.43
C LEU A 107 4.96 26.70 11.63
N LYS A 108 5.99 26.38 10.83
CA LYS A 108 7.27 27.10 10.82
C LYS A 108 7.06 28.57 10.43
N LYS A 109 6.29 28.83 9.37
CA LYS A 109 5.97 30.19 8.91
C LYS A 109 5.16 30.96 9.95
N PHE A 110 4.14 30.33 10.54
CA PHE A 110 3.35 30.92 11.62
C PHE A 110 4.23 31.29 12.81
N LYS A 111 5.09 30.37 13.27
CA LYS A 111 6.05 30.64 14.34
C LYS A 111 6.96 31.82 13.99
N ALA A 112 7.47 31.90 12.76
CA ALA A 112 8.34 33.01 12.35
C ALA A 112 7.62 34.35 12.43
N ASN A 113 6.39 34.43 11.92
CA ASN A 113 5.57 35.65 11.96
C ASN A 113 5.28 36.09 13.40
N VAL A 114 4.85 35.16 14.27
CA VAL A 114 4.59 35.45 15.68
C VAL A 114 5.85 35.97 16.38
N LEU A 115 7.02 35.37 16.11
CA LEU A 115 8.28 35.84 16.69
C LEU A 115 8.70 37.23 16.19
N THR A 116 8.35 37.58 14.95
CA THR A 116 8.57 38.92 14.40
C THR A 116 7.69 39.95 15.10
N ASP A 117 6.38 39.69 15.22
CA ASP A 117 5.42 40.62 15.84
C ASP A 117 5.69 40.81 17.34
N LEU A 118 6.03 39.73 18.04
CA LEU A 118 6.48 39.79 19.44
C LEU A 118 7.78 40.58 19.59
N GLY A 119 8.66 40.53 18.59
CA GLY A 119 9.91 41.30 18.60
C GLY A 119 9.67 42.80 18.53
N GLN A 120 8.60 43.23 17.85
CA GLN A 120 8.20 44.64 17.78
C GLN A 120 7.46 45.09 19.05
N THR A 121 6.59 44.22 19.60
CA THR A 121 5.68 44.62 20.69
C THR A 121 6.30 44.40 22.09
N PHE A 122 7.10 43.34 22.26
CA PHE A 122 7.62 42.89 23.57
C PHE A 122 9.10 42.41 23.47
N PRO A 123 10.05 43.31 23.19
CA PRO A 123 11.43 42.93 22.90
C PRO A 123 12.17 42.30 24.09
N ASN A 124 11.90 42.75 25.32
CA ASN A 124 12.57 42.27 26.53
C ASN A 124 12.13 40.84 26.88
N GLU A 125 10.84 40.56 26.76
CA GLU A 125 10.22 39.26 26.99
C GLU A 125 10.68 38.24 25.94
N LEU A 126 10.75 38.66 24.67
CA LEU A 126 11.24 37.79 23.60
C LEU A 126 12.71 37.39 23.81
N ASN A 127 13.55 38.30 24.31
CA ASN A 127 14.94 38.01 24.63
C ASN A 127 15.06 36.98 25.78
N LYS A 128 14.24 37.09 26.83
CA LYS A 128 14.15 36.07 27.90
C LYS A 128 13.71 34.72 27.34
N TYR A 129 12.68 34.71 26.47
CA TYR A 129 12.21 33.48 25.81
C TYR A 129 13.30 32.82 24.95
N ARG A 130 14.05 33.59 24.16
CA ARG A 130 15.15 33.07 23.32
C ARG A 130 16.26 32.45 24.18
N ALA A 131 16.64 33.10 25.28
CA ALA A 131 17.63 32.59 26.22
C ALA A 131 17.19 31.24 26.84
N LEU A 132 15.92 31.13 27.27
CA LEU A 132 15.37 29.89 27.82
C LEU A 132 15.26 28.79 26.76
N ARG A 133 14.78 29.12 25.55
CA ARG A 133 14.60 28.13 24.48
C ARG A 133 15.92 27.57 23.97
N SER A 134 16.97 28.37 23.91
CA SER A 134 18.31 27.92 23.50
C SER A 134 18.86 26.85 24.45
N ASN A 135 18.47 26.87 25.72
CA ASN A 135 18.86 25.86 26.72
C ASN A 135 18.02 24.57 26.64
N CYS A 136 16.82 24.59 26.04
CA CYS A 136 15.92 23.42 25.98
C CYS A 136 15.98 22.63 24.66
N TYR A 137 16.48 23.22 23.58
CA TYR A 137 16.59 22.57 22.26
C TYR A 137 17.99 22.67 21.63
N GLY A 138 19.00 23.10 22.38
CA GLY A 138 20.38 23.29 21.91
C GLY A 138 21.37 22.31 22.55
N GLY A 139 21.50 21.10 21.99
CA GLY A 139 22.72 20.30 22.11
C GLY A 139 23.64 20.59 20.90
N PRO A 140 24.98 20.62 21.06
CA PRO A 140 25.90 20.97 19.99
C PRO A 140 25.98 19.83 18.96
N ASN A 141 25.19 19.90 17.88
CA ASN A 141 25.41 19.13 16.64
C ASN A 141 24.68 19.65 15.39
N SER A 142 24.22 20.91 15.37
CA SER A 142 23.46 21.45 14.23
C SER A 142 24.30 22.11 13.13
N GLN A 143 25.64 22.05 13.19
CA GLN A 143 26.52 22.74 12.22
C GLN A 143 27.50 21.83 11.44
N GLN A 144 27.45 20.49 11.56
CA GLN A 144 28.24 19.58 10.69
C GLN A 144 27.42 18.62 9.82
N GLN A 145 26.10 18.75 9.74
CA GLN A 145 25.29 18.05 8.73
C GLN A 145 24.46 19.00 7.86
N GLN A 146 25.00 20.18 7.59
CA GLN A 146 24.46 21.10 6.61
C GLN A 146 25.32 21.08 5.33
N GLN A 147 25.56 19.89 4.78
CA GLN A 147 26.01 19.74 3.39
C GLN A 147 25.45 18.49 2.67
N SER A 148 24.35 17.90 3.13
CA SER A 148 23.66 16.83 2.35
C SER A 148 22.13 16.94 2.26
N LEU A 149 21.47 17.90 2.93
CA LEU A 149 20.00 17.90 3.04
C LEU A 149 19.26 18.96 2.20
N LEU A 150 19.91 19.46 1.13
CA LEU A 150 19.24 20.21 0.05
C LEU A 150 19.30 19.46 -1.30
N GLY A 151 19.80 18.21 -1.29
CA GLY A 151 19.94 17.35 -2.47
C GLY A 151 19.17 16.05 -2.34
N GLY A 152 18.01 16.05 -1.67
CA GLY A 152 17.03 14.97 -1.77
C GLY A 152 16.38 15.01 -3.15
N SER A 153 17.18 14.78 -4.18
CA SER A 153 16.78 14.70 -5.56
C SER A 153 15.70 13.64 -5.70
N SER A 154 14.75 13.91 -6.60
CA SER A 154 13.84 12.92 -7.17
C SER A 154 14.52 11.59 -7.52
N LEU A 155 15.85 11.57 -7.71
CA LEU A 155 16.65 10.37 -7.88
C LEU A 155 16.56 9.35 -6.74
N SER A 156 16.43 9.72 -5.46
CA SER A 156 16.44 8.71 -4.37
C SER A 156 15.11 8.00 -4.19
N ILE A 157 13.98 8.70 -4.38
CA ILE A 157 12.65 8.06 -4.44
C ILE A 157 12.54 7.24 -5.73
N GLN A 158 13.08 7.73 -6.85
CA GLN A 158 13.10 6.97 -8.11
C GLN A 158 14.07 5.78 -8.05
N GLN A 159 15.16 5.85 -7.28
CA GLN A 159 16.09 4.74 -7.03
C GLN A 159 15.54 3.74 -5.99
N GLN A 160 14.70 4.19 -5.04
CA GLN A 160 13.90 3.30 -4.18
C GLN A 160 12.77 2.63 -4.98
N GLN A 161 12.16 3.35 -5.94
CA GLN A 161 11.24 2.77 -6.93
C GLN A 161 11.98 1.78 -7.85
N GLN A 162 13.24 2.05 -8.20
CA GLN A 162 14.07 1.17 -9.03
C GLN A 162 14.59 -0.04 -8.25
N GLN A 163 14.79 0.06 -6.94
CA GLN A 163 15.08 -1.07 -6.06
C GLN A 163 13.85 -1.96 -5.84
N LEU A 164 12.63 -1.38 -5.83
CA LEU A 164 11.38 -2.16 -5.91
C LEU A 164 11.18 -2.79 -7.30
N ASN A 165 11.62 -2.15 -8.38
CA ASN A 165 11.63 -2.72 -9.72
C ASN A 165 12.71 -3.82 -9.89
N ASN A 166 13.84 -3.76 -9.18
CA ASN A 166 14.88 -4.79 -9.21
C ASN A 166 14.53 -6.01 -8.36
N ALA A 167 13.62 -5.88 -7.39
CA ALA A 167 12.97 -7.01 -6.73
C ALA A 167 11.91 -7.71 -7.62
N SER A 168 11.78 -7.31 -8.89
CA SER A 168 10.86 -7.92 -9.87
C SER A 168 11.54 -8.88 -10.85
N SER A 169 12.72 -9.44 -10.55
CA SER A 169 13.32 -10.48 -11.40
C SER A 169 12.54 -11.81 -11.39
N ILE A 170 11.44 -11.91 -10.64
CA ILE A 170 10.49 -13.04 -10.69
C ILE A 170 9.22 -12.69 -11.49
N VAL A 171 9.02 -11.43 -11.93
CA VAL A 171 7.81 -11.00 -12.68
C VAL A 171 8.17 -10.41 -14.06
N SER A 172 9.01 -11.12 -14.82
CA SER A 172 9.38 -10.73 -16.19
C SER A 172 8.60 -11.47 -17.29
N SER A 173 7.52 -12.18 -16.98
CA SER A 173 6.72 -12.92 -17.98
C SER A 173 5.32 -12.36 -18.27
N ALA A 174 4.87 -11.28 -17.61
CA ALA A 174 3.48 -10.80 -17.76
C ALA A 174 3.30 -9.47 -18.53
N SER A 175 4.38 -8.77 -18.93
CA SER A 175 4.27 -7.42 -19.51
C SER A 175 4.06 -7.35 -21.03
N SER A 176 3.73 -8.44 -21.71
CA SER A 176 3.51 -8.46 -23.17
C SER A 176 2.04 -8.31 -23.60
N CYS A 177 1.08 -8.20 -22.67
CA CYS A 177 -0.34 -8.08 -23.01
C CYS A 177 -0.93 -6.82 -22.36
N LEU A 178 -0.85 -5.64 -23.01
CA LEU A 178 -1.80 -4.51 -22.86
C LEU A 178 -1.41 -3.23 -23.64
N THR A 179 -0.64 -3.33 -24.73
CA THR A 179 -0.46 -2.22 -25.68
C THR A 179 -1.23 -2.49 -26.96
N ASN A 180 -2.56 -2.42 -26.88
CA ASN A 180 -3.35 -1.96 -28.02
C ASN A 180 -4.71 -1.41 -27.56
N SER A 181 -5.17 -0.38 -28.26
CA SER A 181 -6.46 0.32 -28.06
C SER A 181 -6.47 1.43 -27.00
N GLN A 182 -6.01 2.63 -27.39
CA GLN A 182 -6.91 3.74 -27.76
C GLN A 182 -6.09 5.03 -28.01
N GLN A 183 -5.68 5.22 -29.26
CA GLN A 183 -5.58 6.56 -29.85
C GLN A 183 -6.99 6.97 -30.28
N GLN A 184 -7.47 8.14 -29.81
CA GLN A 184 -7.99 9.23 -30.66
C GLN A 184 -8.80 10.25 -29.82
N SER A 185 -8.23 11.42 -29.60
CA SER A 185 -8.76 12.67 -30.17
C SER A 185 -7.85 13.86 -29.81
N ASN A 186 -7.47 14.60 -30.84
CA ASN A 186 -6.65 15.81 -30.82
C ASN A 186 -7.48 17.03 -30.36
N SER A 187 -6.95 17.85 -29.45
CA SER A 187 -6.48 19.23 -29.72
C SER A 187 -6.33 20.05 -28.44
N PRO A 188 -5.39 21.02 -28.38
CA PRO A 188 -5.13 21.83 -27.20
C PRO A 188 -6.00 23.09 -27.19
N ASN A 189 -6.37 23.59 -26.01
CA ASN A 189 -6.86 24.96 -25.89
C ASN A 189 -6.31 25.65 -24.64
N ILE A 190 -5.53 26.69 -24.87
CA ILE A 190 -5.08 27.67 -23.88
C ILE A 190 -6.18 28.72 -23.79
N THR A 191 -6.78 28.91 -22.62
CA THR A 191 -7.42 30.19 -22.25
C THR A 191 -7.39 30.36 -20.73
N SER A 192 -6.97 31.54 -20.31
CA SER A 192 -7.04 32.10 -18.97
C SER A 192 -8.49 32.19 -18.46
N LEU A 193 -8.67 32.45 -17.17
CA LEU A 193 -9.42 33.60 -16.65
C LEU A 193 -10.02 33.27 -15.27
N LEU A 194 -9.66 34.15 -14.33
CA LEU A 194 -10.32 34.50 -13.07
C LEU A 194 -11.75 33.97 -12.91
N GLY A 195 -12.03 33.30 -11.78
CA GLY A 195 -13.38 32.88 -11.43
C GLY A 195 -13.43 32.36 -10.00
N CYS A 196 -14.03 33.18 -9.15
CA CYS A 196 -14.25 33.08 -7.72
C CYS A 196 -15.25 31.97 -7.32
N ASP A 197 -15.31 31.77 -5.99
CA ASP A 197 -16.41 31.21 -5.19
C ASP A 197 -16.41 29.72 -4.83
N GLY A 198 -16.43 29.48 -3.52
CA GLY A 198 -16.59 28.16 -2.92
C GLY A 198 -16.37 28.09 -1.41
N ILE A 199 -16.90 29.05 -0.65
CA ILE A 199 -17.08 28.89 0.81
C ILE A 199 -18.11 27.78 1.03
N SER A 200 -17.73 26.68 1.68
CA SER A 200 -18.69 25.71 2.21
C SER A 200 -18.84 25.92 3.72
N THR A 201 -20.02 26.40 4.10
CA THR A 201 -20.50 26.53 5.47
C THR A 201 -20.81 25.16 6.08
N VAL A 202 -20.45 24.99 7.36
CA VAL A 202 -20.78 23.85 8.22
C VAL A 202 -22.30 23.77 8.44
N SER A 203 -22.87 22.59 8.21
CA SER A 203 -24.24 22.21 8.57
C SER A 203 -24.34 21.85 10.06
N VAL A 204 -25.32 22.42 10.76
CA VAL A 204 -25.63 22.21 12.18
C VAL A 204 -27.03 21.60 12.32
N GLY A 205 -27.14 20.52 13.09
CA GLY A 205 -28.39 20.00 13.71
C GLY A 205 -29.33 19.26 12.74
N SER A 206 -29.93 18.11 13.07
CA SER A 206 -30.55 17.79 14.36
C SER A 206 -30.60 16.28 14.57
N ASN A 207 -30.27 15.87 15.81
CA ASN A 207 -30.39 14.52 16.32
C ASN A 207 -31.76 14.38 17.01
N SER A 208 -32.61 13.46 16.54
CA SER A 208 -33.85 13.06 17.22
C SER A 208 -33.96 11.53 17.16
N ASN A 209 -33.39 10.84 18.14
CA ASN A 209 -33.78 9.47 18.47
C ASN A 209 -34.73 9.54 19.66
N ASN A 210 -36.02 9.31 19.41
CA ASN A 210 -37.02 9.12 20.45
C ASN A 210 -37.24 7.62 20.68
N ILE A 211 -37.24 7.24 21.96
CA ILE A 211 -37.35 5.90 22.50
C ILE A 211 -38.84 5.62 22.79
N GLY A 212 -39.35 4.50 22.29
CA GLY A 212 -40.59 3.85 22.76
C GLY A 212 -40.57 2.42 22.22
N GLY A 213 -40.57 1.34 23.00
CA GLY A 213 -41.32 1.07 24.22
C GLY A 213 -42.62 0.34 23.83
N PRO A 214 -42.77 -0.99 24.04
CA PRO A 214 -43.95 -1.75 23.64
C PRO A 214 -45.02 -1.76 24.75
N PRO A 215 -46.30 -1.91 24.39
CA PRO A 215 -47.13 -3.03 24.86
C PRO A 215 -48.04 -3.54 23.72
N GLY A 216 -48.54 -4.77 23.62
CA GLY A 216 -48.95 -5.74 24.62
C GLY A 216 -50.42 -6.08 24.34
N THR A 217 -50.67 -7.23 23.66
CA THR A 217 -51.73 -8.26 23.81
C THR A 217 -51.62 -9.21 22.63
#